data_AF-D1BRQ5-F1
#
_entry.id   AF-D1BRQ5-F1
#
_cell.length_a   1.000
_cell.length_b   1.000
_cell.length_c   1.000
_cell.angle_alpha   90.00
_cell.angle_beta   90.00
_cell.angle_gamma   90.00
#
_symmetry.space_group_name_H-M   'P 1'
#
loop_
_entity.id
_entity.type
_entity.pdbx_description
1 polymer ?
#
loop_
_entity_poly.entity_id
_entity_poly.type
_entity_poly.pdbx_seq_one_letter_code
_entity_poly.pdbx_strand_id
1 'polypeptide(L)'
;MNATVTPAERAARTGRVRRAATRAAARYASIGHLIFAAAFWVVFGLVAVVVPLLFDRAGEQMDGGVLYATGYSARWVAFSLAIGTTYNLAAVHLAAGGTRRSLFRGVVVGSGVAGVAYGLLYGVALLGERALFTGLGWSWEAPVGYATGSTGVLGTAVLGALGEGIAVAGYALTGAAVAASFLGVRVLRTVVAAVFVGLLTLATVETVTRTGTGGHSLGVWVVEHWLPDGAAGVVVGVLAGLAVLTLATGWLWLRLRHLQLRPPT
;
A
#
# COMPACT_ATOMS: atom_id res chain seq x y z
N MET A 1 39.77 -21.66 31.05
CA MET A 1 38.53 -22.45 30.94
C MET A 1 37.75 -21.96 29.74
N ASN A 2 37.71 -22.71 28.64
CA ASN A 2 36.88 -22.37 27.49
C ASN A 2 35.44 -22.80 27.79
N ALA A 3 34.56 -21.85 28.09
CA ALA A 3 33.13 -22.12 28.21
C ALA A 3 32.62 -22.65 26.86
N THR A 4 32.25 -23.93 26.82
CA THR A 4 31.69 -24.57 25.63
C THR A 4 30.28 -24.06 25.40
N VAL A 5 30.10 -23.22 24.37
CA VAL A 5 28.77 -22.70 24.02
C VAL A 5 27.87 -23.84 23.56
N THR A 6 26.78 -24.06 24.29
CA THR A 6 25.82 -25.12 23.99
C THR A 6 25.09 -24.84 22.67
N PRO A 7 24.57 -25.88 21.99
CA PRO A 7 23.70 -25.70 20.83
C PRO A 7 22.47 -24.81 21.12
N ALA A 8 21.90 -24.91 22.33
CA ALA A 8 20.75 -24.11 22.77
C ALA A 8 21.10 -22.62 22.87
N GLU A 9 22.25 -22.27 23.45
CA GLU A 9 22.71 -20.88 23.53
C GLU A 9 23.00 -20.28 22.15
N ARG A 10 23.59 -21.07 21.24
CA ARG A 10 23.78 -20.66 19.83
C ARG A 10 22.45 -20.42 19.12
N ALA A 11 21.47 -21.31 19.29
CA ALA A 11 20.14 -21.14 18.71
C ALA A 11 19.43 -19.90 19.27
N ALA A 12 19.49 -19.68 20.58
CA ALA A 12 18.91 -18.50 21.23
C ALA A 12 19.58 -17.20 20.75
N ARG A 13 20.91 -17.17 20.65
CA ARG A 13 21.65 -16.01 20.13
C ARG A 13 21.28 -15.72 18.68
N THR A 14 21.23 -16.75 17.83
CA THR A 14 20.83 -16.62 16.43
C THR A 14 19.39 -16.13 16.29
N GLY A 15 18.48 -16.64 17.13
CA GLY A 15 17.09 -16.18 17.19
C GLY A 15 16.97 -14.70 17.56
N ARG A 16 17.73 -14.24 18.56
CA ARG A 16 17.77 -12.82 18.97
C ARG A 16 18.28 -11.92 17.84
N VAL A 17 19.39 -12.29 17.20
CA VAL A 17 19.96 -11.54 16.07
C VAL A 17 18.97 -11.46 14.91
N ARG A 18 18.32 -12.58 14.53
CA ARG A 18 17.29 -12.59 13.47
C ARG A 18 16.10 -11.69 13.79
N ARG A 19 15.64 -11.68 15.05
CA ARG A 19 14.55 -10.79 15.49
C ARG A 19 14.98 -9.33 15.41
N ALA A 20 16.19 -9.00 15.88
CA ALA A 20 16.72 -7.64 15.81
C ALA A 20 16.84 -7.17 14.35
N ALA A 21 17.40 -8.00 13.46
CA ALA A 21 17.50 -7.69 12.04
C ALA A 21 16.11 -7.49 11.38
N THR A 22 15.14 -8.35 11.70
CA THR A 22 13.77 -8.19 11.19
C THR A 22 13.13 -6.88 11.68
N ARG A 23 13.31 -6.53 12.96
CA ARG A 23 12.80 -5.28 13.52
C ARG A 23 13.47 -4.06 12.90
N ALA A 24 14.77 -4.12 12.66
CA ALA A 24 15.50 -3.02 12.02
C ALA A 24 14.99 -2.79 10.58
N ALA A 25 14.83 -3.86 9.80
CA ALA A 25 14.27 -3.79 8.45
C ALA A 25 12.83 -3.26 8.45
N ALA A 26 11.97 -3.78 9.35
CA ALA A 26 10.60 -3.31 9.51
C ALA A 26 10.55 -1.83 9.89
N ARG A 27 11.33 -1.42 10.90
CA ARG A 27 11.38 -0.02 11.37
C ARG A 27 11.83 0.92 10.25
N TYR A 28 12.85 0.55 9.48
CA TYR A 28 13.31 1.37 8.36
C TYR A 28 12.23 1.54 7.30
N ALA A 29 11.61 0.45 6.85
CA ALA A 29 10.54 0.48 5.87
C ALA A 29 9.31 1.27 6.37
N SER A 30 8.88 1.00 7.62
CA SER A 30 7.73 1.67 8.24
C SER A 30 7.95 3.17 8.45
N ILE A 31 9.11 3.59 8.99
CA ILE A 31 9.38 5.03 9.23
C ILE A 31 9.36 5.80 7.91
N GLY A 32 9.96 5.25 6.85
CA GLY A 32 9.90 5.86 5.52
C GLY A 32 8.45 6.08 5.08
N HIS A 33 7.62 5.04 5.14
CA HIS A 33 6.21 5.18 4.80
C HIS A 33 5.46 6.19 5.68
N LEU A 34 5.70 6.22 6.99
CA LEU A 34 5.00 7.14 7.92
C LEU A 34 5.38 8.60 7.67
N ILE A 35 6.67 8.90 7.47
CA ILE A 35 7.13 10.27 7.20
C ILE A 35 6.51 10.78 5.90
N PHE A 36 6.59 9.99 4.84
CA PHE A 36 6.05 10.39 3.55
C PHE A 36 4.52 10.37 3.52
N ALA A 37 3.85 9.49 4.27
CA ALA A 37 2.41 9.54 4.46
C ALA A 37 1.99 10.88 5.08
N ALA A 38 2.63 11.26 6.19
CA ALA A 38 2.35 12.50 6.88
C ALA A 38 2.60 13.71 5.95
N ALA A 39 3.76 13.76 5.28
CA ALA A 39 4.08 14.85 4.36
C ALA A 39 3.09 14.94 3.19
N PHE A 40 2.76 13.80 2.57
CA PHE A 40 1.78 13.71 1.48
C PHE A 40 0.42 14.25 1.93
N TRP A 41 -0.08 13.79 3.07
CA TRP A 41 -1.40 14.17 3.57
C TRP A 41 -1.47 15.61 4.09
N VAL A 42 -0.35 16.17 4.58
CA VAL A 42 -0.29 17.62 4.89
C VAL A 42 -0.46 18.45 3.61
N VAL A 43 0.28 18.11 2.55
CA VAL A 43 0.21 18.85 1.28
C VAL A 43 -1.16 18.69 0.62
N PHE A 44 -1.65 17.46 0.50
CA PHE A 44 -2.95 17.21 -0.12
C PHE A 44 -4.12 17.65 0.75
N GLY A 45 -3.99 17.60 2.07
CA GLY A 45 -4.97 18.18 2.99
C GLY A 45 -5.09 19.69 2.80
N LEU A 46 -3.96 20.39 2.62
CA LEU A 46 -3.97 21.82 2.29
C LEU A 46 -4.68 22.07 0.95
N VAL A 47 -4.37 21.29 -0.10
CA VAL A 47 -5.03 21.41 -1.40
C VAL A 47 -6.54 21.13 -1.31
N ALA A 48 -6.93 20.08 -0.59
CA ALA A 48 -8.32 19.69 -0.38
C ALA A 48 -9.15 20.73 0.38
N VAL A 49 -8.51 21.65 1.10
CA VAL A 49 -9.18 22.79 1.76
C VAL A 49 -9.12 24.04 0.88
N VAL A 50 -7.94 24.39 0.38
CA VAL A 50 -7.72 25.65 -0.35
C VAL A 50 -8.49 25.69 -1.66
N VAL A 51 -8.53 24.58 -2.42
CA VAL A 51 -9.20 24.57 -3.74
C VAL A 51 -10.71 24.82 -3.61
N PRO A 52 -11.47 24.08 -2.77
CA PRO A 52 -12.89 24.38 -2.58
C PRO A 52 -13.16 25.82 -2.13
N LEU A 53 -12.35 26.36 -1.22
CA LEU A 53 -12.50 27.75 -0.76
C LEU A 53 -12.27 28.78 -1.87
N LEU A 54 -11.37 28.50 -2.81
CA LEU A 54 -11.16 29.38 -3.97
C LEU A 54 -12.33 29.34 -4.95
N PHE A 55 -12.94 28.17 -5.16
CA PHE A 55 -14.15 28.02 -5.98
C PHE A 55 -15.34 28.75 -5.33
N ASP A 56 -15.56 28.55 -4.04
CA ASP A 56 -16.61 29.24 -3.29
C ASP A 56 -16.45 30.77 -3.36
N ARG A 57 -15.22 31.26 -3.20
CA ARG A 57 -14.87 32.69 -3.35
C ARG A 57 -15.13 33.23 -4.76
N ALA A 58 -15.08 32.36 -5.78
CA ALA A 58 -15.39 32.71 -7.16
C ALA A 58 -16.90 32.64 -7.48
N GLY A 59 -17.73 32.20 -6.53
CA GLY A 59 -19.15 31.96 -6.75
C GLY A 59 -19.45 30.66 -7.50
N GLU A 60 -18.47 29.77 -7.58
CA GLU A 60 -18.55 28.49 -8.30
C GLU A 60 -18.62 27.31 -7.32
N GLN A 61 -19.06 26.15 -7.79
CA GLN A 61 -19.05 24.89 -7.03
C GLN A 61 -18.22 23.84 -7.76
N MET A 62 -17.58 22.94 -7.01
CA MET A 62 -16.93 21.76 -7.58
C MET A 62 -17.94 20.63 -7.83
N ASP A 63 -17.89 20.02 -9.01
CA ASP A 63 -18.73 18.87 -9.37
C ASP A 63 -18.34 17.56 -8.65
N GLY A 64 -17.17 17.52 -8.00
CA GLY A 64 -16.68 16.33 -7.32
C GLY A 64 -15.65 16.63 -6.24
N GLY A 65 -15.38 15.61 -5.40
CA GLY A 65 -14.39 15.68 -4.33
C GLY A 65 -12.95 15.72 -4.84
N VAL A 66 -12.09 16.45 -4.12
CA VAL A 66 -10.63 16.55 -4.37
C VAL A 66 -9.93 15.22 -4.06
N LEU A 67 -10.51 14.41 -3.16
CA LEU A 67 -9.88 13.17 -2.70
C LEU A 67 -9.86 12.06 -3.75
N TYR A 68 -10.70 12.15 -4.78
CA TYR A 68 -10.69 11.20 -5.89
C TYR A 68 -9.31 11.14 -6.59
N ALA A 69 -8.75 12.29 -6.95
CA ALA A 69 -7.42 12.37 -7.57
C ALA A 69 -6.30 12.04 -6.57
N THR A 70 -6.50 12.40 -5.31
CA THR A 70 -5.52 12.24 -4.23
C THR A 70 -5.22 10.77 -3.93
N GLY A 71 -6.24 9.91 -3.89
CA GLY A 71 -6.06 8.47 -3.64
C GLY A 71 -5.15 7.79 -4.66
N TYR A 72 -5.27 8.15 -5.94
CA TYR A 72 -4.40 7.63 -6.99
C TYR A 72 -2.92 8.01 -6.76
N SER A 73 -2.64 9.28 -6.47
CA SER A 73 -1.27 9.75 -6.22
C SER A 73 -0.64 9.09 -4.98
N ALA A 74 -1.42 8.88 -3.92
CA ALA A 74 -0.95 8.31 -2.66
C ALA A 74 -0.37 6.89 -2.84
N ARG A 75 -1.03 6.08 -3.65
CA ARG A 75 -0.61 4.70 -3.96
C ARG A 75 0.70 4.65 -4.72
N TRP A 76 0.88 5.55 -5.70
CA TRP A 76 2.14 5.65 -6.44
C TRP A 76 3.30 6.12 -5.57
N VAL A 77 3.05 7.01 -4.60
CA VAL A 77 4.06 7.38 -3.59
C VAL A 77 4.47 6.15 -2.77
N ALA A 78 3.51 5.36 -2.29
CA ALA A 78 3.80 4.14 -1.55
C ALA A 78 4.58 3.09 -2.38
N PHE A 79 4.21 2.92 -3.66
CA PHE A 79 4.93 2.05 -4.60
C PHE A 79 6.39 2.50 -4.80
N SER A 80 6.60 3.78 -5.10
CA SER A 80 7.94 4.36 -5.30
C SER A 80 8.81 4.27 -4.05
N LEU A 81 8.24 4.52 -2.88
CA LEU A 81 8.94 4.36 -1.60
C LEU A 81 9.31 2.90 -1.34
N ALA A 82 8.43 1.96 -1.67
CA ALA A 82 8.73 0.54 -1.51
C ALA A 82 9.85 0.08 -2.46
N ILE A 83 9.92 0.61 -3.67
CA ILE A 83 11.07 0.41 -4.57
C ILE A 83 12.34 0.93 -3.92
N GLY A 84 12.37 2.21 -3.55
CA GLY A 84 13.56 2.86 -3.00
C GLY A 84 14.03 2.21 -1.70
N THR A 85 13.12 1.91 -0.79
CA THR A 85 13.44 1.23 0.49
C THR A 85 13.95 -0.18 0.24
N THR A 86 13.31 -0.97 -0.62
CA THR A 86 13.76 -2.34 -0.90
C THR A 86 15.13 -2.34 -1.59
N TYR A 87 15.34 -1.46 -2.56
CA TYR A 87 16.61 -1.33 -3.28
C TYR A 87 17.76 -0.98 -2.33
N ASN A 88 17.59 0.06 -1.51
CA ASN A 88 18.62 0.52 -0.58
C ASN A 88 18.84 -0.46 0.59
N LEU A 89 17.77 -1.06 1.10
CA LEU A 89 17.84 -1.93 2.27
C LEU A 89 18.40 -3.32 1.93
N ALA A 90 18.15 -3.86 0.73
CA ALA A 90 18.50 -5.23 0.41
C ALA A 90 20.00 -5.52 0.54
N ALA A 91 20.85 -4.69 -0.07
CA ALA A 91 22.30 -4.87 -0.03
C ALA A 91 22.86 -4.66 1.38
N VAL A 92 22.49 -3.55 2.04
CA VAL A 92 22.96 -3.19 3.39
C VAL A 92 22.54 -4.24 4.42
N HIS A 93 21.28 -4.66 4.38
CA HIS A 93 20.72 -5.65 5.31
C HIS A 93 21.43 -7.00 5.21
N LEU A 94 21.68 -7.45 3.98
CA LEU A 94 22.32 -8.74 3.73
C LEU A 94 23.84 -8.68 4.01
N ALA A 95 24.50 -7.56 3.71
CA ALA A 95 25.91 -7.33 4.06
C ALA A 95 26.12 -7.27 5.58
N ALA A 96 25.18 -6.72 6.34
CA ALA A 96 25.18 -6.71 7.80
C ALA A 96 24.87 -8.08 8.45
N GLY A 97 24.83 -9.17 7.67
CA GLY A 97 24.53 -10.53 8.16
C GLY A 97 23.04 -10.82 8.35
N GLY A 98 22.15 -9.95 7.87
CA GLY A 98 20.73 -10.20 7.80
C GLY A 98 20.38 -11.34 6.82
N THR A 99 19.18 -11.89 6.95
CA THR A 99 18.69 -12.95 6.05
C THR A 99 17.62 -12.40 5.09
N ARG A 100 17.48 -13.03 3.91
CA ARG A 100 16.39 -12.74 2.96
C ARG A 100 15.01 -12.87 3.61
N ARG A 101 14.83 -13.83 4.52
CA ARG A 101 13.58 -14.03 5.28
C ARG A 101 13.29 -12.88 6.25
N SER A 102 14.31 -12.37 6.94
CA SER A 102 14.15 -11.19 7.81
C SER A 102 13.88 -9.91 7.01
N LEU A 103 14.50 -9.75 5.84
CA LEU A 103 14.24 -8.63 4.93
C LEU A 103 12.79 -8.70 4.42
N PHE A 104 12.37 -9.85 3.89
CA PHE A 104 10.99 -10.10 3.44
C PHE A 104 9.96 -9.74 4.52
N ARG A 105 10.14 -10.25 5.74
CA ARG A 105 9.24 -9.93 6.86
C ARG A 105 9.23 -8.44 7.18
N GLY A 106 10.39 -7.79 7.16
CA GLY A 106 10.49 -6.34 7.39
C GLY A 106 9.72 -5.54 6.34
N VAL A 107 9.88 -5.87 5.07
CA VAL A 107 9.17 -5.22 3.96
C VAL A 107 7.67 -5.45 4.06
N VAL A 108 7.21 -6.69 4.31
CA VAL A 108 5.77 -6.99 4.47
C VAL A 108 5.16 -6.20 5.62
N VAL A 109 5.84 -6.11 6.77
CA VAL A 109 5.40 -5.27 7.90
C VAL A 109 5.38 -3.79 7.50
N GLY A 110 6.40 -3.31 6.79
CA GLY A 110 6.47 -1.95 6.27
C GLY A 110 5.28 -1.60 5.37
N SER A 111 4.96 -2.48 4.41
CA SER A 111 3.81 -2.34 3.52
C SER A 111 2.47 -2.37 4.27
N GLY A 112 2.35 -3.23 5.29
CA GLY A 112 1.17 -3.24 6.17
C GLY A 112 1.00 -1.94 6.95
N VAL A 113 2.09 -1.41 7.52
CA VAL A 113 2.08 -0.09 8.18
C VAL A 113 1.71 1.02 7.22
N ALA A 114 2.22 0.98 5.98
CA ALA A 114 1.83 1.93 4.94
C ALA A 114 0.33 1.85 4.66
N GLY A 115 -0.20 0.66 4.42
CA GLY A 115 -1.64 0.46 4.20
C GLY A 115 -2.49 1.01 5.35
N VAL A 116 -2.15 0.69 6.59
CA VAL A 116 -2.88 1.21 7.76
C VAL A 116 -2.80 2.73 7.85
N ALA A 117 -1.60 3.30 7.74
CA ALA A 117 -1.40 4.75 7.89
C ALA A 117 -2.13 5.55 6.79
N TYR A 118 -1.97 5.15 5.53
CA TYR A 118 -2.61 5.82 4.41
C TYR A 118 -4.13 5.61 4.42
N GLY A 119 -4.61 4.40 4.74
CA GLY A 119 -6.04 4.12 4.85
C GLY A 119 -6.70 4.96 5.94
N LEU A 120 -6.11 5.05 7.13
CA LEU A 120 -6.63 5.89 8.21
C LEU A 120 -6.65 7.38 7.84
N LEU A 121 -5.57 7.90 7.25
CA LEU A 121 -5.50 9.29 6.81
C LEU A 121 -6.52 9.57 5.70
N TYR A 122 -6.75 8.62 4.79
CA TYR A 122 -7.79 8.70 3.77
C TYR A 122 -9.19 8.77 4.38
N GLY A 123 -9.50 7.91 5.37
CA GLY A 123 -10.78 7.95 6.08
C GLY A 123 -11.01 9.27 6.81
N VAL A 124 -9.99 9.82 7.47
CA VAL A 124 -10.04 11.15 8.10
C VAL A 124 -10.27 12.24 7.06
N ALA A 125 -9.57 12.16 5.93
CA ALA A 125 -9.71 13.13 4.85
C ALA A 125 -11.13 13.11 4.27
N LEU A 126 -11.75 11.94 4.06
CA LEU A 126 -13.13 11.83 3.58
C LEU A 126 -14.12 12.54 4.51
N LEU A 127 -13.96 12.37 5.82
CA LEU A 127 -14.80 13.06 6.80
C LEU A 127 -14.56 14.58 6.77
N GLY A 128 -13.31 15.00 6.61
CA GLY A 128 -12.93 16.41 6.48
C GLY A 128 -13.50 17.06 5.22
N GLU A 129 -13.39 16.40 4.06
CA GLU A 129 -13.93 16.86 2.78
C GLU A 129 -15.45 17.01 2.86
N ARG A 130 -16.14 15.99 3.40
CA ARG A 130 -17.59 16.06 3.61
C ARG A 130 -17.97 17.24 4.51
N ALA A 131 -17.27 17.42 5.62
CA ALA A 131 -17.55 18.51 6.56
C ALA A 131 -17.33 19.88 5.90
N LEU A 132 -16.28 20.03 5.10
CA LEU A 132 -16.00 21.24 4.34
C LEU A 132 -17.12 21.52 3.33
N PHE A 133 -17.46 20.54 2.49
CA PHE A 133 -18.48 20.71 1.45
C PHE A 133 -19.85 21.04 2.07
N THR A 134 -20.22 20.34 3.15
CA THR A 134 -21.45 20.63 3.89
C THR A 134 -21.42 22.05 4.47
N GLY A 135 -20.27 22.50 4.99
CA GLY A 135 -20.09 23.85 5.52
C GLY A 135 -20.18 24.95 4.45
N LEU A 136 -19.85 24.64 3.20
CA LEU A 136 -20.03 25.51 2.03
C LEU A 136 -21.44 25.42 1.43
N GLY A 137 -22.31 24.57 1.96
CA GLY A 137 -23.65 24.35 1.42
C GLY A 137 -23.67 23.51 0.13
N TRP A 138 -22.57 22.84 -0.21
CA TRP A 138 -22.44 22.02 -1.41
C TRP A 138 -22.88 20.57 -1.16
N SER A 139 -23.28 19.88 -2.23
CA SER A 139 -23.48 18.44 -2.20
C SER A 139 -22.14 17.72 -2.12
N TRP A 140 -22.06 16.69 -1.28
CA TRP A 140 -20.88 15.82 -1.19
C TRP A 140 -21.23 14.41 -1.65
N GLU A 141 -20.44 13.89 -2.58
CA GLU A 141 -20.52 12.52 -3.06
C GLU A 141 -19.30 11.73 -2.60
N ALA A 142 -19.54 10.56 -2.02
CA ALA A 142 -18.46 9.68 -1.61
C ALA A 142 -17.76 9.09 -2.84
N PRO A 143 -16.41 9.01 -2.84
CA PRO A 143 -15.71 8.30 -3.90
C PRO A 143 -16.16 6.84 -4.01
N VAL A 144 -16.15 6.31 -5.24
CA VAL A 144 -16.43 4.90 -5.52
C VAL A 144 -15.50 4.00 -4.68
N GLY A 145 -16.07 2.93 -4.12
CA GLY A 145 -15.37 2.06 -3.17
C GLY A 145 -16.27 0.95 -2.62
N TYR A 146 -15.95 0.46 -1.43
CA TYR A 146 -16.78 -0.52 -0.71
C TYR A 146 -18.05 0.07 -0.09
N ALA A 147 -18.28 1.38 -0.21
CA ALA A 147 -19.48 2.03 0.32
C ALA A 147 -20.74 1.45 -0.32
N THR A 148 -21.75 1.15 0.51
CA THR A 148 -23.10 0.78 0.06
C THR A 148 -24.06 1.92 0.43
N GLY A 149 -25.14 2.11 -0.34
CA GLY A 149 -26.15 3.14 -0.05
C GLY A 149 -26.77 3.06 1.36
N SER A 150 -26.58 1.93 2.06
CA SER A 150 -27.05 1.67 3.43
C SER A 150 -26.02 1.95 4.54
N THR A 151 -24.73 2.20 4.22
CA THR A 151 -23.65 2.17 5.24
C THR A 151 -23.55 3.40 6.15
N GLY A 152 -24.29 4.47 5.88
CA GLY A 152 -24.11 5.73 6.60
C GLY A 152 -22.68 6.28 6.48
N VAL A 153 -22.45 7.48 6.98
CA VAL A 153 -21.20 8.21 6.69
C VAL A 153 -19.98 7.56 7.32
N LEU A 154 -20.11 7.11 8.57
CA LEU A 154 -19.02 6.43 9.26
C LEU A 154 -18.69 5.09 8.59
N GLY A 155 -19.69 4.36 8.11
CA GLY A 155 -19.47 3.13 7.35
C GLY A 155 -18.74 3.39 6.04
N THR A 156 -19.14 4.42 5.29
CA THR A 156 -18.43 4.87 4.08
C THR A 156 -16.96 5.21 4.36
N ALA A 157 -16.68 5.97 5.42
CA ALA A 157 -15.31 6.36 5.77
C ALA A 157 -14.44 5.15 6.18
N VAL A 158 -14.99 4.24 6.99
CA VAL A 158 -14.30 3.02 7.43
C VAL A 158 -14.02 2.07 6.26
N LEU A 159 -15.01 1.86 5.41
CA LEU A 159 -14.88 0.99 4.24
C LEU A 159 -13.94 1.60 3.18
N GLY A 160 -13.97 2.92 3.00
CA GLY A 160 -13.02 3.66 2.18
C GLY A 160 -11.59 3.53 2.71
N ALA A 161 -11.39 3.73 4.02
CA ALA A 161 -10.10 3.56 4.68
C ALA A 161 -9.55 2.13 4.51
N LEU A 162 -10.42 1.12 4.64
CA LEU A 162 -10.03 -0.28 4.45
C LEU A 162 -9.63 -0.55 3.00
N GLY A 163 -10.44 -0.11 2.02
CA GLY A 163 -10.16 -0.29 0.60
C GLY A 163 -8.85 0.38 0.20
N GLU A 164 -8.65 1.63 0.60
CA GLU A 164 -7.42 2.38 0.33
C GLU A 164 -6.21 1.74 1.02
N GLY A 165 -6.36 1.27 2.26
CA GLY A 165 -5.28 0.61 2.97
C GLY A 165 -4.84 -0.71 2.32
N ILE A 166 -5.79 -1.50 1.81
CA ILE A 166 -5.49 -2.70 1.01
C ILE A 166 -4.78 -2.31 -0.29
N ALA A 167 -5.30 -1.31 -1.01
CA ALA A 167 -4.69 -0.84 -2.25
C ALA A 167 -3.24 -0.38 -2.03
N VAL A 168 -3.00 0.50 -1.05
CA VAL A 168 -1.67 1.01 -0.71
C VAL A 168 -0.71 -0.09 -0.28
N ALA A 169 -1.16 -1.06 0.54
CA ALA A 169 -0.33 -2.21 0.90
C ALA A 169 0.04 -3.05 -0.34
N GLY A 170 -0.90 -3.24 -1.27
CA GLY A 170 -0.68 -3.94 -2.53
C GLY A 170 0.33 -3.22 -3.43
N TYR A 171 0.20 -1.90 -3.55
CA TYR A 171 1.15 -1.04 -4.26
C TYR A 171 2.55 -1.12 -3.65
N ALA A 172 2.67 -1.04 -2.32
CA ALA A 172 3.96 -1.16 -1.65
C ALA A 172 4.60 -2.55 -1.84
N LEU A 173 3.84 -3.64 -1.66
CA LEU A 173 4.35 -5.00 -1.89
C LEU A 173 4.80 -5.20 -3.35
N THR A 174 4.03 -4.68 -4.29
CA THR A 174 4.32 -4.75 -5.73
C THR A 174 5.58 -3.96 -6.08
N GLY A 175 5.74 -2.74 -5.56
CA GLY A 175 6.95 -1.94 -5.72
C GLY A 175 8.19 -2.65 -5.18
N ALA A 176 8.09 -3.25 -4.00
CA ALA A 176 9.17 -4.05 -3.44
C ALA A 176 9.51 -5.28 -4.31
N ALA A 177 8.51 -5.98 -4.84
CA ALA A 177 8.71 -7.15 -5.70
C ALA A 177 9.34 -6.78 -7.05
N VAL A 178 8.96 -5.64 -7.62
CA VAL A 178 9.59 -5.05 -8.80
C VAL A 178 11.06 -4.77 -8.51
N ALA A 179 11.38 -4.02 -7.44
CA ALA A 179 12.76 -3.74 -7.05
C ALA A 179 13.59 -5.01 -6.83
N ALA A 180 13.04 -6.01 -6.14
CA ALA A 180 13.69 -7.30 -5.95
C ALA A 180 13.96 -8.05 -7.28
N SER A 181 13.10 -7.87 -8.29
CA SER A 181 13.29 -8.43 -9.64
C SER A 181 14.46 -7.78 -10.37
N PHE A 182 14.63 -6.46 -10.24
CA PHE A 182 15.78 -5.73 -10.81
C PHE A 182 17.10 -6.13 -10.14
N LEU A 183 17.09 -6.40 -8.82
CA LEU A 183 18.30 -6.83 -8.10
C LEU A 183 18.75 -8.26 -8.43
N GLY A 184 17.83 -9.12 -8.88
CA GLY A 184 18.08 -10.55 -9.07
C GLY A 184 18.40 -10.98 -10.50
N VAL A 185 18.18 -10.13 -11.50
CA VAL A 185 18.17 -10.56 -12.92
C VAL A 185 18.85 -9.54 -13.84
N ARG A 186 19.71 -10.02 -14.74
CA ARG A 186 20.39 -9.21 -15.77
C ARG A 186 19.66 -9.18 -17.12
N VAL A 187 18.62 -10.00 -17.27
CA VAL A 187 17.89 -10.15 -18.53
C VAL A 187 16.71 -9.18 -18.58
N LEU A 188 16.77 -8.24 -19.52
CA LEU A 188 15.72 -7.23 -19.74
C LEU A 188 14.32 -7.85 -19.86
N ARG A 189 14.19 -9.00 -20.55
CA ARG A 189 12.90 -9.69 -20.72
C ARG A 189 12.24 -10.07 -19.38
N THR A 190 13.02 -10.51 -18.40
CA THR A 190 12.50 -10.87 -17.07
C THR A 190 12.09 -9.65 -16.26
N VAL A 191 12.83 -8.56 -16.42
CA VAL A 191 12.49 -7.26 -15.82
C VAL A 191 11.18 -6.73 -16.40
N VAL A 192 11.06 -6.73 -17.73
CA VAL A 192 9.83 -6.33 -18.44
C VAL A 192 8.65 -7.18 -17.98
N ALA A 193 8.81 -8.51 -17.93
CA ALA A 193 7.76 -9.40 -17.42
C ALA A 193 7.38 -9.11 -15.95
N ALA A 194 8.35 -8.75 -15.09
CA ALA A 194 8.07 -8.38 -13.71
C ALA A 194 7.28 -7.07 -13.61
N VAL A 195 7.56 -6.09 -14.47
CA VAL A 195 6.76 -4.85 -14.56
C VAL A 195 5.33 -5.17 -15.00
N PHE A 196 5.13 -6.01 -16.03
CA PHE A 196 3.80 -6.42 -16.45
C PHE A 196 3.02 -7.14 -15.35
N VAL A 197 3.64 -8.09 -14.64
CA VAL A 197 3.02 -8.75 -13.48
C VAL A 197 2.67 -7.73 -12.39
N GLY A 198 3.54 -6.74 -12.18
CA GLY A 198 3.28 -5.63 -11.28
C GLY A 198 2.03 -4.86 -11.68
N LEU A 199 1.97 -4.35 -12.92
CA LEU A 199 0.83 -3.60 -13.45
C LEU A 199 -0.48 -4.39 -13.37
N LEU A 200 -0.47 -5.69 -13.68
CA LEU A 200 -1.65 -6.56 -13.54
C LEU A 200 -2.08 -6.69 -12.07
N THR A 201 -1.12 -6.83 -11.15
CA THR A 201 -1.41 -6.89 -9.71
C THR A 201 -2.02 -5.57 -9.22
N LEU A 202 -1.49 -4.42 -9.67
CA LEU A 202 -2.02 -3.10 -9.34
C LEU A 202 -3.43 -2.90 -9.92
N ALA A 203 -3.64 -3.23 -11.19
CA ALA A 203 -4.97 -3.16 -11.81
C ALA A 203 -5.98 -4.04 -11.08
N THR A 204 -5.56 -5.25 -10.68
CA THR A 204 -6.42 -6.17 -9.93
C THR A 204 -6.73 -5.64 -8.55
N VAL A 205 -5.74 -5.10 -7.81
CA VAL A 205 -5.99 -4.53 -6.47
C VAL A 205 -6.95 -3.35 -6.53
N GLU A 206 -6.83 -2.48 -7.54
CA GLU A 206 -7.75 -1.36 -7.73
C GLU A 206 -9.16 -1.83 -8.08
N THR A 207 -9.28 -2.83 -8.95
CA THR A 207 -10.57 -3.40 -9.35
C THR A 207 -11.29 -4.02 -8.15
N VAL A 208 -10.61 -4.84 -7.35
CA VAL A 208 -11.24 -5.53 -6.21
C VAL A 208 -11.46 -4.62 -5.00
N THR A 209 -10.63 -3.58 -4.82
CA THR A 209 -10.87 -2.55 -3.80
C THR A 209 -11.86 -1.50 -4.25
N ARG A 210 -12.14 -1.44 -5.56
CA ARG A 210 -13.00 -0.46 -6.23
C ARG A 210 -12.51 0.96 -6.01
N THR A 211 -11.20 1.13 -5.85
CA THR A 211 -10.59 2.42 -5.55
C THR A 211 -9.73 2.91 -6.72
N GLY A 212 -9.64 4.22 -6.94
CA GLY A 212 -8.86 4.83 -8.03
C GLY A 212 -9.39 4.50 -9.44
N THR A 213 -8.56 4.68 -10.46
CA THR A 213 -8.98 4.61 -11.87
C THR A 213 -9.47 3.21 -12.27
N GLY A 214 -8.77 2.15 -11.86
CA GLY A 214 -9.20 0.78 -12.11
C GLY A 214 -10.52 0.45 -11.43
N GLY A 215 -10.73 0.97 -10.21
CA GLY A 215 -12.00 0.85 -9.49
C GLY A 215 -13.16 1.55 -10.19
N HIS A 216 -12.94 2.74 -10.73
CA HIS A 216 -13.97 3.54 -11.40
C HIS A 216 -14.42 2.96 -12.75
N SER A 217 -13.52 2.27 -13.44
CA SER A 217 -13.82 1.65 -14.74
C SER A 217 -14.23 0.19 -14.55
N LEU A 218 -13.26 -0.69 -14.27
CA LEU A 218 -13.48 -2.13 -14.20
C LEU A 218 -14.14 -2.55 -12.88
N GLY A 219 -13.85 -1.85 -11.77
CA GLY A 219 -14.43 -2.17 -10.47
C GLY A 219 -15.95 -2.02 -10.45
N VAL A 220 -16.48 -0.94 -11.05
CA VAL A 220 -17.93 -0.73 -11.21
C VAL A 220 -18.55 -1.85 -12.03
N TRP A 221 -17.97 -2.17 -13.18
CA TRP A 221 -18.45 -3.26 -14.03
C TRP A 221 -18.46 -4.61 -13.30
N VAL A 222 -17.42 -4.92 -12.52
CA VAL A 222 -17.35 -6.15 -11.71
C VAL A 222 -18.43 -6.16 -10.63
N VAL A 223 -18.72 -5.03 -9.99
CA VAL A 223 -19.79 -4.95 -8.99
C VAL A 223 -21.14 -5.24 -9.63
N GLU A 224 -21.44 -4.61 -10.76
CA GLU A 224 -22.73 -4.72 -11.43
C GLU A 224 -23.02 -6.14 -11.96
N HIS A 225 -21.99 -6.87 -12.38
CA HIS A 225 -22.18 -8.14 -13.09
C HIS A 225 -21.77 -9.40 -12.30
N TRP A 226 -20.90 -9.27 -11.29
CA TRP A 226 -20.24 -10.42 -10.66
C TRP A 226 -20.30 -10.46 -9.14
N LEU A 227 -20.59 -9.33 -8.47
CA LEU A 227 -20.64 -9.28 -7.02
C LEU A 227 -22.09 -9.25 -6.52
N PRO A 228 -22.37 -9.94 -5.39
CA PRO A 228 -23.67 -9.82 -4.74
C PRO A 228 -23.83 -8.42 -4.14
N ASP A 229 -25.07 -7.95 -4.07
CA ASP A 229 -25.38 -6.64 -3.50
C ASP A 229 -25.08 -6.54 -1.99
N GLY A 230 -24.90 -5.29 -1.54
CA GLY A 230 -24.79 -4.97 -0.12
C GLY A 230 -23.56 -5.57 0.57
N ALA A 231 -23.75 -6.03 1.81
CA ALA A 231 -22.66 -6.49 2.68
C ALA A 231 -21.91 -7.71 2.14
N ALA A 232 -22.61 -8.61 1.43
CA ALA A 232 -21.99 -9.79 0.83
C ALA A 232 -20.93 -9.38 -0.22
N GLY A 233 -21.25 -8.41 -1.08
CA GLY A 233 -20.31 -7.90 -2.08
C GLY A 233 -19.10 -7.23 -1.47
N VAL A 234 -19.28 -6.53 -0.34
CA VAL A 234 -18.18 -5.94 0.44
C VAL A 234 -17.25 -7.02 0.96
N VAL A 235 -17.80 -8.07 1.59
CA VAL A 235 -17.00 -9.19 2.12
C VAL A 235 -16.21 -9.87 1.00
N VAL A 236 -16.86 -10.18 -0.14
CA VAL A 236 -16.19 -10.79 -1.29
C VAL A 236 -15.07 -9.88 -1.81
N GLY A 237 -15.33 -8.56 -1.93
CA GLY A 237 -14.33 -7.58 -2.36
C GLY A 237 -13.12 -7.52 -1.43
N VAL A 238 -13.34 -7.48 -0.12
CA VAL A 238 -12.26 -7.47 0.89
C VAL A 238 -11.45 -8.76 0.82
N LEU A 239 -12.10 -9.92 0.74
CA LEU A 239 -11.43 -11.21 0.62
C LEU A 239 -10.59 -11.30 -0.67
N ALA A 240 -11.13 -10.81 -1.79
CA ALA A 240 -10.39 -10.72 -3.05
C ALA A 240 -9.17 -9.80 -2.92
N GLY A 241 -9.31 -8.64 -2.27
CA GLY A 241 -8.20 -7.75 -1.94
C GLY A 241 -7.11 -8.44 -1.12
N LEU A 242 -7.48 -9.15 -0.06
CA LEU A 242 -6.54 -9.92 0.76
C LEU A 242 -5.86 -11.07 -0.02
N ALA A 243 -6.58 -11.70 -0.94
CA ALA A 243 -6.01 -12.70 -1.85
C ALA A 243 -4.94 -12.08 -2.76
N VAL A 244 -5.20 -10.90 -3.32
CA VAL A 244 -4.21 -10.14 -4.12
C VAL A 244 -2.98 -9.78 -3.28
N LEU A 245 -3.16 -9.32 -2.03
CA LEU A 245 -2.02 -9.06 -1.13
C LEU A 245 -1.20 -10.31 -0.85
N THR A 246 -1.86 -11.46 -0.69
CA THR A 246 -1.21 -12.75 -0.47
C THR A 246 -0.39 -13.15 -1.70
N LEU A 247 -0.93 -12.97 -2.90
CA LEU A 247 -0.22 -13.23 -4.16
C LEU A 247 0.98 -12.27 -4.34
N ALA A 248 0.80 -10.97 -4.08
CA ALA A 248 1.89 -9.99 -4.13
C ALA A 248 2.99 -10.30 -3.11
N THR A 249 2.62 -10.72 -1.91
CA THR A 249 3.54 -11.18 -0.86
C THR A 249 4.30 -12.43 -1.29
N GLY A 250 3.60 -13.41 -1.88
CA GLY A 250 4.22 -14.61 -2.44
C GLY A 250 5.20 -14.26 -3.55
N TRP A 251 4.82 -13.38 -4.47
CA TRP A 251 5.66 -12.89 -5.54
C TRP A 251 6.93 -12.19 -5.03
N LEU A 252 6.80 -11.28 -4.05
CA LEU A 252 7.94 -10.66 -3.38
C LEU A 252 8.89 -11.72 -2.79
N TRP A 253 8.35 -12.72 -2.09
CA TRP A 253 9.17 -13.81 -1.55
C TRP A 253 9.91 -14.58 -2.63
N LEU A 254 9.23 -14.92 -3.74
CA LEU A 254 9.81 -15.60 -4.89
C LEU A 254 10.96 -14.79 -5.51
N ARG A 255 10.88 -13.46 -5.52
CA ARG A 255 11.96 -12.60 -6.03
C ARG A 255 13.11 -12.48 -5.04
N LEU A 256 12.82 -12.25 -3.77
CA LEU A 256 13.84 -12.12 -2.74
C LEU A 256 14.65 -13.40 -2.54
N ARG A 257 14.04 -14.59 -2.65
CA ARG A 257 14.78 -15.87 -2.50
C ARG A 257 15.86 -16.08 -3.56
N HIS A 258 15.71 -15.46 -4.74
CA HIS A 258 16.65 -15.55 -5.85
C HIS A 258 17.59 -14.34 -5.96
N LEU A 259 17.58 -13.43 -4.98
CA LEU A 259 18.40 -12.23 -5.00
C LEU A 259 19.90 -12.60 -4.93
N GLN A 260 20.67 -12.20 -5.94
CA GLN A 260 22.12 -12.42 -6.01
C GLN A 260 22.86 -11.26 -5.33
N LEU A 261 23.70 -11.57 -4.34
CA LEU A 261 24.46 -10.56 -3.60
C LEU A 261 25.84 -10.25 -4.18
N ARG A 262 26.33 -11.12 -5.05
CA ARG A 262 27.59 -10.96 -5.75
C ARG A 262 27.32 -10.98 -7.25
N PRO A 263 27.99 -10.11 -8.04
CA PRO A 263 28.04 -10.29 -9.49
C PRO A 263 28.53 -11.71 -9.78
N PRO A 264 27.84 -12.53 -10.60
CA PRO A 264 28.44 -13.75 -11.11
C PRO A 264 29.73 -13.38 -11.85
N THR A 265 30.82 -14.04 -11.45
CA THR A 265 32.13 -14.04 -12.12
C THR A 265 32.02 -14.66 -13.49
#